data_AF-A0A178UV69-F1
#
_entry.id   AF-A0A178UV69-F1
#
_cell.length_a   1.000
_cell.length_b   1.000
_cell.length_c   1.000
_cell.angle_alpha   90.00
_cell.angle_beta   90.00
_cell.angle_gamma   90.00
#
_symmetry.space_group_name_H-M   'P 1'
#
loop_
_entity.id
_entity.type
_entity.pdbx_description
1 polymer ?
#
loop_
_entity_poly.entity_id
_entity_poly.type
_entity_poly.pdbx_seq_one_letter_code
_entity_poly.pdbx_strand_id
1 'polypeptide(L)'
;MTSFYEHFWCMPWLAVPFNLSLLNKLRDKYGISRIPSLVPLYSDEISVAEDVIGLIEDYGSEAFPFTKKRKEELKAIDDSKRLGGQLEKLLTHESRNYVVARNGSKVLVSKLVGKTIGLYFGAHWCPPFRSFTSQLVDVYNELATTDKGSFEVILISTDRDSREFNINMTNMPWLAIPYEDRTRQDLCRIFNVKLIPALVIIGPEEKTVTTNAREMVSLYGSRSFPFTESRIVELKACLKKEGDSLPRKVKDNKHEHELKLDMAKAYVCDFCKKQGRFWAFSCNACDYDLHPTCVEEEEALLV
;
A
#
# COMPACT_ATOMS: atom_id res chain seq x y z
N MET A 1 -35.65 9.44 28.59
CA MET A 1 -34.72 9.04 29.68
C MET A 1 -34.09 7.68 29.45
N THR A 2 -34.66 6.77 28.66
CA THR A 2 -34.14 5.41 28.40
C THR A 2 -32.82 5.38 27.62
N SER A 3 -32.65 6.20 26.58
CA SER A 3 -31.46 6.12 25.70
C SER A 3 -30.12 6.49 26.36
N PHE A 4 -30.11 7.41 27.34
CA PHE A 4 -28.87 7.75 28.07
C PHE A 4 -28.40 6.58 28.91
N TYR A 5 -29.29 5.98 29.69
CA TYR A 5 -28.95 4.88 30.56
C TYR A 5 -28.56 3.64 29.75
N GLU A 6 -29.27 3.34 28.65
CA GLU A 6 -28.90 2.26 27.73
C GLU A 6 -27.48 2.45 27.17
N HIS A 7 -27.11 3.68 26.78
CA HIS A 7 -25.77 3.97 26.29
C HIS A 7 -24.71 3.93 27.39
N PHE A 8 -25.02 4.48 28.56
CA PHE A 8 -24.12 4.54 29.72
C PHE A 8 -23.87 3.16 30.35
N TRP A 9 -24.86 2.26 30.34
CA TRP A 9 -24.72 0.91 30.90
C TRP A 9 -23.61 0.08 30.25
N CYS A 10 -23.25 0.40 29.00
CA CYS A 10 -22.17 -0.25 28.28
C CYS A 10 -20.79 0.36 28.58
N MET A 11 -20.70 1.42 29.38
CA MET A 11 -19.45 2.12 29.69
C MET A 11 -18.85 1.67 31.03
N PRO A 12 -17.54 1.42 31.12
CA PRO A 12 -16.89 0.99 32.35
C PRO A 12 -16.58 2.15 33.33
N TRP A 13 -16.98 3.38 33.04
CA TRP A 13 -16.64 4.58 33.81
C TRP A 13 -17.85 5.28 34.41
N LEU A 14 -17.60 6.13 35.41
CA LEU A 14 -18.61 6.93 36.09
C LEU A 14 -19.08 8.09 35.19
N ALA A 15 -20.36 8.46 35.31
CA ALA A 15 -20.90 9.68 34.73
C ALA A 15 -21.30 10.66 35.83
N VAL A 16 -21.00 11.93 35.59
CA VAL A 16 -21.57 13.02 36.38
C VAL A 16 -23.05 13.15 36.00
N PRO A 17 -23.99 13.37 36.96
CA PRO A 17 -25.39 13.58 36.65
C PRO A 17 -25.59 14.70 35.61
N PHE A 18 -26.52 14.48 34.66
CA PHE A 18 -26.74 15.43 33.59
C PHE A 18 -27.16 16.80 34.13
N ASN A 19 -26.35 17.82 33.86
CA ASN A 19 -26.61 19.20 34.24
C ASN A 19 -26.02 20.15 33.19
N LEU A 20 -26.88 20.88 32.47
CA LEU A 20 -26.47 21.78 31.38
C LEU A 20 -25.54 22.90 31.85
N SER A 21 -25.73 23.42 33.06
CA SER A 21 -24.85 24.46 33.62
C SER A 21 -23.44 23.92 33.85
N LEU A 22 -23.33 22.72 34.42
CA LEU A 22 -22.05 22.07 34.64
C LEU A 22 -21.38 21.69 33.33
N LEU A 23 -22.14 21.18 32.36
CA LEU A 23 -21.63 20.82 31.04
C LEU A 23 -21.00 22.04 30.33
N ASN A 24 -21.72 23.16 30.29
CA ASN A 24 -21.19 24.40 29.69
C ASN A 24 -19.94 24.88 30.43
N LYS A 25 -19.93 24.88 31.77
CA LYS A 25 -18.75 25.24 32.57
C LYS A 25 -17.53 24.39 32.23
N LEU A 26 -17.69 23.06 32.11
CA LEU A 26 -16.59 22.16 31.77
C LEU A 26 -16.15 22.33 30.32
N ARG A 27 -17.09 22.52 29.38
CA ARG A 27 -16.80 22.75 27.98
C ARG A 27 -15.99 24.03 27.79
N ASP A 28 -16.38 25.10 28.46
CA ASP A 28 -15.71 26.39 28.38
C ASP A 28 -14.34 26.32 29.08
N LYS A 29 -14.26 25.69 30.27
CA LYS A 29 -13.01 25.53 31.01
C LYS A 29 -11.94 24.78 30.23
N TYR A 30 -12.31 23.71 29.52
CA TYR A 30 -11.37 22.85 28.79
C TYR A 30 -11.38 23.08 27.27
N GLY A 31 -12.06 24.12 26.78
CA GLY A 31 -12.09 24.46 25.36
C GLY A 31 -12.65 23.36 24.45
N ILE A 32 -13.60 22.55 24.94
CA ILE A 32 -14.13 21.40 24.20
C ILE A 32 -15.01 21.88 23.05
N SER A 33 -14.52 21.73 21.82
CA SER A 33 -15.22 22.14 20.59
C SER A 33 -15.59 20.97 19.67
N ARG A 34 -15.09 19.76 19.95
CA ARG A 34 -15.29 18.56 19.14
C ARG A 34 -15.75 17.39 20.00
N ILE A 35 -16.45 16.43 19.40
CA ILE A 35 -16.90 15.21 20.06
C ILE A 35 -16.50 14.02 19.15
N PRO A 36 -15.96 12.92 19.71
CA PRO A 36 -15.60 12.73 21.11
C PRO A 36 -14.43 13.62 21.55
N SER A 37 -14.32 13.90 22.85
CA SER A 37 -13.20 14.62 23.48
C SER A 37 -12.80 13.91 24.77
N LEU A 38 -11.49 13.85 25.04
CA LEU A 38 -10.93 13.31 26.27
C LEU A 38 -9.92 14.31 26.84
N VAL A 39 -10.09 14.67 28.11
CA VAL A 39 -9.21 15.61 28.83
C VAL A 39 -8.60 14.88 30.02
N PRO A 40 -7.35 14.39 29.90
CA PRO A 40 -6.61 13.85 31.03
C PRO A 40 -6.36 14.93 32.07
N LEU A 41 -6.67 14.64 33.33
CA LEU A 41 -6.40 15.55 34.45
C LEU A 41 -5.16 15.05 35.20
N TYR A 42 -4.02 15.68 34.96
CA TYR A 42 -2.77 15.47 35.72
C TYR A 42 -2.53 16.65 36.65
N SER A 43 -1.71 16.46 37.70
CA SER A 43 -1.28 17.56 38.58
C SER A 43 -0.47 18.62 37.82
N ASP A 44 0.20 18.23 36.74
CA ASP A 44 1.05 19.09 35.91
C ASP A 44 0.46 19.18 34.49
N GLU A 45 -0.29 20.26 34.21
CA GLU A 45 -1.02 20.50 32.94
C GLU A 45 -0.11 20.52 31.69
N ILE A 46 1.20 20.73 31.87
CA ILE A 46 2.19 20.91 30.78
C ILE A 46 2.52 19.57 30.07
N SER A 47 2.08 18.43 30.61
CA SER A 47 2.51 17.12 30.15
C SER A 47 1.56 16.41 29.15
N VAL A 48 0.33 16.91 28.96
CA VAL A 48 -0.71 16.25 28.14
C VAL A 48 -0.44 16.38 26.64
N ALA A 49 -0.70 15.33 25.86
CA ALA A 49 -0.64 15.39 24.39
C ALA A 49 -1.80 16.23 23.82
N GLU A 50 -1.53 17.07 22.81
CA GLU A 50 -2.53 17.97 22.18
C GLU A 50 -3.72 17.24 21.55
N ASP A 51 -3.51 16.01 21.07
CA ASP A 51 -4.53 15.18 20.40
C ASP A 51 -4.56 13.80 21.05
N VAL A 52 -5.24 13.72 22.20
CA VAL A 52 -5.38 12.48 22.96
C VAL A 52 -6.28 11.48 22.24
N ILE A 53 -7.30 11.94 21.53
CA ILE A 53 -8.22 11.08 20.78
C ILE A 53 -7.45 10.36 19.68
N GLY A 54 -6.74 11.10 18.83
CA GLY A 54 -5.89 10.50 17.79
C GLY A 54 -4.83 9.56 18.38
N LEU A 55 -4.26 9.90 19.55
CA LEU A 55 -3.30 9.03 20.22
C LEU A 55 -3.92 7.68 20.67
N ILE A 56 -5.16 7.69 21.15
CA ILE A 56 -5.89 6.48 21.51
C ILE A 56 -6.30 5.69 20.27
N GLU A 57 -6.74 6.36 19.22
CA GLU A 57 -7.06 5.69 17.94
C GLU A 57 -5.82 4.99 17.38
N ASP A 58 -4.66 5.64 17.45
CA ASP A 58 -3.38 5.15 16.94
C ASP A 58 -2.77 4.02 17.81
N TYR A 59 -2.73 4.18 19.14
CA TYR A 59 -1.95 3.31 20.03
C TYR A 59 -2.80 2.62 21.11
N GLY A 60 -4.07 2.98 21.27
CA GLY A 60 -5.00 2.30 22.16
C GLY A 60 -4.58 2.46 23.61
N SER A 61 -4.51 1.36 24.36
CA SER A 61 -4.08 1.38 25.76
C SER A 61 -2.61 1.75 25.93
N GLU A 62 -1.75 1.48 24.93
CA GLU A 62 -0.31 1.80 25.01
C GLU A 62 -0.03 3.31 25.03
N ALA A 63 -1.00 4.11 24.57
CA ALA A 63 -0.97 5.56 24.63
C ALA A 63 -0.92 6.10 26.06
N PHE A 64 -1.42 5.35 27.05
CA PHE A 64 -1.39 5.76 28.45
C PHE A 64 0.07 5.97 28.92
N PRO A 65 0.39 7.05 29.66
CA PRO A 65 -0.49 8.03 30.30
C PRO A 65 -0.79 9.27 29.44
N PHE A 66 -0.98 9.13 28.13
CA PHE A 66 -1.43 10.20 27.22
C PHE A 66 -0.59 11.49 27.26
N THR A 67 0.67 11.37 27.67
CA THR A 67 1.59 12.50 27.75
C THR A 67 2.29 12.73 26.41
N LYS A 68 2.78 13.96 26.20
CA LYS A 68 3.64 14.29 25.06
C LYS A 68 4.87 13.37 25.00
N LYS A 69 5.51 13.13 26.16
CA LYS A 69 6.65 12.21 26.29
C LYS A 69 6.28 10.79 25.83
N ARG A 70 5.15 10.25 26.29
CA ARG A 70 4.71 8.90 25.89
C ARG A 70 4.42 8.81 24.40
N LYS A 71 3.81 9.85 23.82
CA LYS A 71 3.59 9.96 22.37
C LYS A 71 4.91 9.93 21.59
N GLU A 72 5.94 10.62 22.06
CA GLU A 72 7.27 10.63 21.44
C GLU A 72 7.95 9.25 21.55
N GLU A 73 7.86 8.58 22.70
CA GLU A 73 8.36 7.21 22.88
C GLU A 73 7.71 6.22 21.90
N LEU A 74 6.39 6.27 21.76
CA LEU A 74 5.64 5.39 20.85
C LEU A 74 6.02 5.63 19.38
N LYS A 75 6.15 6.90 18.98
CA LYS A 75 6.65 7.24 17.65
C LYS A 75 8.07 6.72 17.41
N ALA A 76 8.95 6.82 18.41
CA ALA A 76 10.30 6.29 18.31
C ALA A 76 10.30 4.75 18.18
N ILE A 77 9.38 4.06 18.85
CA ILE A 77 9.18 2.61 18.67
C ILE A 77 8.75 2.29 17.24
N ASP A 78 7.84 3.07 16.65
CA ASP A 78 7.42 2.86 15.26
C ASP A 78 8.53 3.12 14.26
N ASP A 79 9.26 4.20 14.45
CA ASP A 79 10.43 4.54 13.64
C ASP A 79 11.48 3.42 13.73
N SER A 80 11.69 2.89 14.92
CA SER A 80 12.56 1.72 15.12
C SER A 80 12.03 0.47 14.42
N LYS A 81 10.71 0.21 14.41
CA LYS A 81 10.12 -0.93 13.69
C LYS A 81 10.26 -0.76 12.18
N ARG A 82 10.05 0.45 11.68
CA ARG A 82 10.15 0.82 10.26
C ARG A 82 11.59 0.72 9.74
N LEU A 83 12.58 1.16 10.52
CA LEU A 83 13.99 1.22 10.09
C LEU A 83 14.82 0.00 10.52
N GLY A 84 14.49 -0.61 11.66
CA GLY A 84 15.32 -1.62 12.32
C GLY A 84 15.30 -3.01 11.68
N GLY A 85 14.36 -3.25 10.76
CA GLY A 85 14.34 -4.40 9.87
C GLY A 85 14.29 -5.76 10.55
N GLN A 86 13.16 -6.10 11.17
CA GLN A 86 12.90 -7.42 11.74
C GLN A 86 11.45 -7.80 11.44
N LEU A 87 11.27 -8.75 10.51
CA LEU A 87 9.96 -9.09 9.97
C LEU A 87 9.04 -9.63 11.06
N GLU A 88 9.57 -10.43 11.97
CA GLU A 88 8.80 -10.97 13.10
C GLU A 88 8.32 -9.86 14.05
N LYS A 89 9.18 -8.90 14.42
CA LYS A 89 8.76 -7.77 15.28
C LYS A 89 7.70 -6.88 14.63
N LEU A 90 7.67 -6.88 13.30
CA LEU A 90 6.73 -6.08 12.52
C LEU A 90 5.38 -6.79 12.36
N LEU A 91 5.39 -8.11 12.16
CA LEU A 91 4.21 -8.89 11.78
C LEU A 91 3.69 -9.81 12.87
N THR A 92 4.29 -9.84 14.06
CA THR A 92 3.89 -10.72 15.16
C THR A 92 3.75 -9.95 16.47
N HIS A 93 3.02 -10.54 17.40
CA HIS A 93 2.90 -10.11 18.79
C HIS A 93 2.66 -11.36 19.67
N GLU A 94 2.58 -11.19 20.98
CA GLU A 94 2.56 -12.28 21.97
C GLU A 94 1.53 -13.40 21.67
N SER A 95 0.39 -13.06 21.08
CA SER A 95 -0.69 -14.01 20.78
C SER A 95 -0.76 -14.49 19.31
N ARG A 96 0.07 -13.97 18.39
CA ARG A 96 0.08 -14.38 16.97
C ARG A 96 1.46 -14.29 16.33
N ASN A 97 1.90 -15.41 15.74
CA ASN A 97 3.15 -15.55 14.97
C ASN A 97 2.95 -16.00 13.51
N TYR A 98 1.73 -15.93 12.98
CA TYR A 98 1.36 -16.44 11.66
C TYR A 98 0.56 -15.44 10.84
N VAL A 99 0.62 -15.54 9.53
CA VAL A 99 -0.30 -14.91 8.56
C VAL A 99 -1.23 -15.96 7.96
N VAL A 100 -2.30 -15.53 7.29
CA VAL A 100 -3.31 -16.43 6.73
C VAL A 100 -3.27 -16.43 5.21
N ALA A 101 -3.34 -17.61 4.61
CA ALA A 101 -3.55 -17.76 3.17
C ALA A 101 -5.05 -17.75 2.83
N ARG A 102 -5.37 -17.63 1.55
CA ARG A 102 -6.76 -17.63 1.05
C ARG A 102 -7.62 -18.81 1.53
N ASN A 103 -7.03 -20.00 1.66
CA ASN A 103 -7.74 -21.20 2.13
C ASN A 103 -7.90 -21.25 3.66
N GLY A 104 -7.56 -20.18 4.38
CA GLY A 104 -7.57 -20.11 5.84
C GLY A 104 -6.38 -20.80 6.52
N SER A 105 -5.45 -21.40 5.75
CA SER A 105 -4.25 -22.01 6.33
C SER A 105 -3.33 -20.95 6.93
N LYS A 106 -2.69 -21.32 8.04
CA LYS A 106 -1.78 -20.46 8.80
C LYS A 106 -0.35 -20.70 8.32
N VAL A 107 0.35 -19.63 7.98
CA VAL A 107 1.76 -19.64 7.59
C VAL A 107 2.56 -18.88 8.64
N LEU A 108 3.53 -19.54 9.26
CA LEU A 108 4.40 -18.90 10.25
C LEU A 108 5.23 -17.80 9.60
N VAL A 109 5.36 -16.65 10.27
CA VAL A 109 6.15 -15.51 9.77
C VAL A 109 7.62 -15.89 9.60
N SER A 110 8.15 -16.77 10.44
CA SER A 110 9.52 -17.30 10.32
C SER A 110 9.81 -17.98 8.97
N LYS A 111 8.80 -18.52 8.28
CA LYS A 111 8.94 -19.11 6.93
C LYS A 111 9.09 -18.06 5.81
N LEU A 112 8.90 -16.79 6.14
CA LEU A 112 8.96 -15.66 5.21
C LEU A 112 10.29 -14.90 5.33
N VAL A 113 11.08 -15.16 6.37
CA VAL A 113 12.41 -14.57 6.57
C VAL A 113 13.33 -14.94 5.40
N GLY A 114 14.11 -13.98 4.94
CA GLY A 114 15.01 -14.13 3.79
C GLY A 114 14.33 -13.95 2.42
N LYS A 115 13.02 -13.73 2.37
CA LYS A 115 12.30 -13.36 1.13
C LYS A 115 12.13 -11.85 1.03
N THR A 116 11.90 -11.38 -0.19
CA THR A 116 11.35 -10.04 -0.44
C THR A 116 9.85 -10.06 -0.15
N ILE A 117 9.39 -9.25 0.79
CA ILE A 117 7.98 -9.20 1.21
C ILE A 117 7.35 -7.87 0.77
N GLY A 118 6.26 -7.96 0.02
CA GLY A 118 5.40 -6.82 -0.28
C GLY A 118 4.28 -6.68 0.75
N LEU A 119 4.31 -5.65 1.60
CA LEU A 119 3.18 -5.27 2.44
C LEU A 119 2.20 -4.46 1.59
N TYR A 120 1.10 -5.08 1.22
CA TYR A 120 0.11 -4.50 0.31
C TYR A 120 -1.09 -3.96 1.09
N PHE A 121 -1.23 -2.64 1.12
CA PHE A 121 -2.28 -1.94 1.87
C PHE A 121 -3.46 -1.60 0.97
N GLY A 122 -4.66 -1.99 1.38
CA GLY A 122 -5.88 -1.47 0.79
C GLY A 122 -7.13 -2.30 1.05
N ALA A 123 -8.15 -2.07 0.25
CA ALA A 123 -9.50 -2.55 0.49
C ALA A 123 -10.28 -2.75 -0.80
N HIS A 124 -11.17 -3.73 -0.80
CA HIS A 124 -11.98 -4.14 -1.95
C HIS A 124 -12.92 -3.03 -2.46
N TRP A 125 -13.47 -2.24 -1.54
CA TRP A 125 -14.40 -1.15 -1.84
C TRP A 125 -13.76 0.00 -2.64
N CYS A 126 -12.42 0.09 -2.68
CA CYS A 126 -11.67 1.16 -3.33
C CYS A 126 -11.47 0.88 -4.85
N PRO A 127 -11.97 1.71 -5.79
CA PRO A 127 -11.82 1.44 -7.23
C PRO A 127 -10.37 1.43 -7.74
N PRO A 128 -9.50 2.40 -7.38
CA PRO A 128 -8.07 2.36 -7.76
C PRO A 128 -7.33 1.10 -7.28
N PHE A 129 -7.76 0.53 -6.15
CA PHE A 129 -7.19 -0.70 -5.59
C PHE A 129 -7.42 -1.90 -6.51
N ARG A 130 -8.61 -2.03 -7.13
CA ARG A 130 -8.91 -3.16 -8.03
C ARG A 130 -8.01 -3.18 -9.26
N SER A 131 -7.82 -2.03 -9.90
CA SER A 131 -6.96 -1.92 -11.09
C SER A 131 -5.49 -2.25 -10.79
N PHE A 132 -4.97 -1.76 -9.66
CA PHE A 132 -3.60 -2.08 -9.25
C PHE A 132 -3.44 -3.53 -8.83
N THR A 133 -4.45 -4.11 -8.16
CA THR A 133 -4.43 -5.53 -7.74
C THR A 133 -4.22 -6.45 -8.93
N SER A 134 -4.91 -6.22 -10.05
CA SER A 134 -4.70 -7.03 -11.28
C SER A 134 -3.26 -6.96 -11.75
N GLN A 135 -2.66 -5.77 -11.81
CA GLN A 135 -1.24 -5.61 -12.19
C GLN A 135 -0.29 -6.33 -11.22
N LEU A 136 -0.56 -6.24 -9.92
CA LEU A 136 0.26 -6.89 -8.90
C LEU A 136 0.15 -8.42 -8.97
N VAL A 137 -1.03 -8.97 -9.32
CA VAL A 137 -1.21 -10.40 -9.56
C VAL A 137 -0.36 -10.88 -10.74
N ASP A 138 -0.34 -10.12 -11.85
CA ASP A 138 0.50 -10.46 -13.01
C ASP A 138 1.98 -10.49 -12.62
N VAL A 139 2.46 -9.45 -11.92
CA VAL A 139 3.84 -9.39 -11.42
C VAL A 139 4.16 -10.52 -10.47
N TYR A 140 3.26 -10.84 -9.54
CA TYR A 140 3.44 -11.93 -8.59
C TYR A 140 3.59 -13.28 -9.30
N ASN A 141 2.73 -13.55 -10.29
CA ASN A 141 2.78 -14.79 -11.06
C ASN A 141 4.05 -14.89 -11.92
N GLU A 142 4.47 -13.80 -12.57
CA GLU A 142 5.72 -13.76 -13.34
C GLU A 142 6.94 -14.03 -12.45
N LEU A 143 7.02 -13.40 -11.28
CA LEU A 143 8.12 -13.61 -10.33
C LEU A 143 8.11 -15.02 -9.73
N ALA A 144 6.93 -15.61 -9.51
CA ALA A 144 6.81 -16.99 -9.08
C ALA A 144 7.38 -18.00 -10.11
N THR A 145 7.47 -17.64 -11.39
CA THR A 145 8.09 -18.50 -12.42
C THR A 145 9.59 -18.28 -12.57
N THR A 146 10.04 -17.03 -12.50
CA THR A 146 11.41 -16.62 -12.81
C THR A 146 12.35 -16.70 -11.62
N ASP A 147 11.86 -16.43 -10.41
CA ASP A 147 12.64 -16.42 -9.18
C ASP A 147 11.84 -17.08 -8.04
N LYS A 148 11.65 -18.41 -8.18
CA LYS A 148 10.76 -19.23 -7.35
C LYS A 148 11.00 -19.03 -5.86
N GLY A 149 10.02 -18.43 -5.19
CA GLY A 149 9.98 -18.31 -3.73
C GLY A 149 10.73 -17.11 -3.16
N SER A 150 11.28 -16.22 -4.00
CA SER A 150 11.98 -15.01 -3.58
C SER A 150 11.05 -13.85 -3.20
N PHE A 151 9.82 -13.84 -3.71
CA PHE A 151 8.83 -12.78 -3.49
C PHE A 151 7.54 -13.33 -2.89
N GLU A 152 7.03 -12.66 -1.86
CA GLU A 152 5.73 -12.95 -1.24
C GLU A 152 5.00 -11.62 -0.96
N VAL A 153 3.67 -11.64 -0.97
CA VAL A 153 2.84 -10.48 -0.64
C VAL A 153 2.01 -10.77 0.61
N ILE A 154 1.87 -9.77 1.47
CA ILE A 154 1.00 -9.83 2.65
C ILE A 154 0.01 -8.66 2.56
N LEU A 155 -1.26 -8.99 2.37
CA LEU A 155 -2.35 -8.04 2.40
C LEU A 155 -2.55 -7.49 3.81
N ILE A 156 -2.44 -6.18 3.93
CA ILE A 156 -2.82 -5.38 5.08
C ILE A 156 -4.18 -4.76 4.76
N SER A 157 -5.23 -5.51 5.03
CA SER A 157 -6.59 -5.09 4.68
C SER A 157 -7.03 -3.88 5.51
N THR A 158 -7.65 -2.92 4.83
CA THR A 158 -8.37 -1.77 5.39
C THR A 158 -9.87 -1.86 5.05
N ASP A 159 -10.35 -3.07 4.75
CA ASP A 159 -11.77 -3.36 4.57
C ASP A 159 -12.55 -3.08 5.86
N ARG A 160 -13.85 -2.81 5.74
CA ARG A 160 -14.69 -2.33 6.84
C ARG A 160 -15.22 -3.45 7.72
N ASP A 161 -15.37 -4.63 7.13
CA ASP A 161 -15.80 -5.83 7.83
C ASP A 161 -15.14 -7.09 7.28
N SER A 162 -15.31 -8.20 8.01
CA SER A 162 -14.74 -9.49 7.65
C SER A 162 -15.30 -10.06 6.34
N ARG A 163 -16.51 -9.67 5.91
CA ARG A 163 -17.10 -10.12 4.65
C ARG A 163 -16.40 -9.46 3.47
N GLU A 164 -16.21 -8.14 3.53
CA GLU A 164 -15.44 -7.41 2.51
C GLU A 164 -14.01 -7.95 2.40
N PHE A 165 -13.35 -8.22 3.53
CA PHE A 165 -12.02 -8.86 3.57
C PHE A 165 -12.01 -10.22 2.86
N ASN A 166 -12.99 -11.09 3.14
CA ASN A 166 -13.05 -12.42 2.53
C ASN A 166 -13.28 -12.34 1.01
N ILE A 167 -14.11 -11.42 0.55
CA ILE A 167 -14.30 -11.14 -0.88
C ILE A 167 -12.98 -10.68 -1.50
N ASN A 168 -12.26 -9.79 -0.82
CA ASN A 168 -10.96 -9.29 -1.26
C ASN A 168 -9.94 -10.42 -1.47
N MET A 169 -9.86 -11.33 -0.49
CA MET A 169 -8.93 -12.46 -0.50
C MET A 169 -9.24 -13.51 -1.57
N THR A 170 -10.48 -13.58 -2.08
CA THR A 170 -10.90 -14.62 -3.04
C THR A 170 -10.04 -14.63 -4.31
N ASN A 171 -9.66 -13.44 -4.78
CA ASN A 171 -8.96 -13.23 -6.05
C ASN A 171 -7.46 -13.00 -5.90
N MET A 172 -6.91 -13.07 -4.68
CA MET A 172 -5.50 -12.81 -4.42
C MET A 172 -4.72 -14.11 -4.17
N PRO A 173 -3.55 -14.30 -4.80
CA PRO A 173 -2.75 -15.53 -4.67
C PRO A 173 -1.86 -15.56 -3.41
N TRP A 174 -1.90 -14.52 -2.58
CA TRP A 174 -0.93 -14.26 -1.51
C TRP A 174 -1.54 -14.32 -0.10
N LEU A 175 -0.75 -13.94 0.90
CA LEU A 175 -1.08 -14.03 2.33
C LEU A 175 -1.74 -12.75 2.85
N ALA A 176 -2.28 -12.79 4.07
CA ALA A 176 -2.86 -11.62 4.73
C ALA A 176 -2.64 -11.66 6.25
N ILE A 177 -2.64 -10.48 6.87
CA ILE A 177 -2.83 -10.38 8.32
C ILE A 177 -4.32 -10.70 8.61
N PRO A 178 -4.62 -11.54 9.64
CA PRO A 178 -6.00 -11.85 10.00
C PRO A 178 -6.84 -10.58 10.21
N TYR A 179 -8.10 -10.60 9.77
CA TYR A 179 -8.94 -9.41 9.81
C TYR A 179 -9.15 -8.86 11.24
N GLU A 180 -9.33 -9.69 12.26
CA GLU A 180 -9.53 -9.18 13.63
C GLU A 180 -8.24 -8.68 14.30
N ASP A 181 -7.10 -8.76 13.62
CA ASP A 181 -5.81 -8.44 14.20
C ASP A 181 -5.46 -6.95 14.08
N ARG A 182 -5.07 -6.34 15.21
CA ARG A 182 -4.72 -4.92 15.32
C ARG A 182 -3.44 -4.55 14.55
N THR A 183 -2.59 -5.54 14.25
CA THR A 183 -1.37 -5.33 13.46
C THR A 183 -1.68 -4.64 12.13
N ARG A 184 -2.89 -4.79 11.57
CA ARG A 184 -3.30 -4.08 10.35
C ARG A 184 -3.28 -2.56 10.53
N GLN A 185 -3.86 -2.07 11.61
CA GLN A 185 -3.88 -0.64 11.97
C GLN A 185 -2.48 -0.15 12.33
N ASP A 186 -1.73 -0.94 13.10
CA ASP A 186 -0.35 -0.60 13.48
C ASP A 186 0.55 -0.44 12.26
N LEU A 187 0.44 -1.32 11.26
CA LEU A 187 1.25 -1.23 10.04
C LEU A 187 0.88 -0.01 9.20
N CYS A 188 -0.41 0.34 9.11
CA CYS A 188 -0.83 1.56 8.42
C CYS A 188 -0.19 2.80 9.06
N ARG A 189 -0.17 2.83 10.40
CA ARG A 189 0.44 3.89 11.20
C ARG A 189 1.97 3.92 11.08
N ILE A 190 2.64 2.78 11.32
CA ILE A 190 4.11 2.63 11.26
C ILE A 190 4.66 3.10 9.90
N PHE A 191 4.00 2.71 8.80
CA PHE A 191 4.42 3.11 7.46
C PHE A 191 3.79 4.42 6.97
N ASN A 192 3.01 5.10 7.82
CA ASN A 192 2.35 6.37 7.50
C ASN A 192 1.53 6.29 6.19
N VAL A 193 0.78 5.21 6.02
CA VAL A 193 -0.04 4.94 4.83
C VAL A 193 -1.30 5.79 4.90
N LYS A 194 -1.34 6.88 4.13
CA LYS A 194 -2.48 7.81 4.06
C LYS A 194 -3.44 7.52 2.91
N LEU A 195 -2.95 6.87 1.85
CA LEU A 195 -3.68 6.61 0.62
C LEU A 195 -3.48 5.15 0.21
N ILE A 196 -4.54 4.54 -0.31
CA ILE A 196 -4.54 3.17 -0.82
C ILE A 196 -4.90 3.17 -2.32
N PRO A 197 -4.38 2.23 -3.13
CA PRO A 197 -3.44 1.17 -2.77
C PRO A 197 -2.04 1.70 -2.45
N ALA A 198 -1.38 1.11 -1.45
CA ALA A 198 0.04 1.32 -1.18
C ALA A 198 0.79 -0.01 -1.10
N LEU A 199 2.07 -0.02 -1.51
CA LEU A 199 2.91 -1.21 -1.49
C LEU A 199 4.27 -0.83 -0.91
N VAL A 200 4.59 -1.41 0.23
CA VAL A 200 5.89 -1.28 0.90
C VAL A 200 6.67 -2.57 0.70
N ILE A 201 7.95 -2.47 0.38
CA ILE A 201 8.82 -3.63 0.16
C ILE A 201 9.78 -3.75 1.33
N ILE A 202 9.77 -4.93 1.94
CA ILE A 202 10.77 -5.40 2.89
C ILE A 202 11.69 -6.36 2.14
N GLY A 203 12.99 -6.09 2.15
CA GLY A 203 13.98 -6.92 1.47
C GLY A 203 14.29 -8.22 2.23
N PRO A 204 15.10 -9.10 1.65
CA PRO A 204 15.53 -10.35 2.30
C PRO A 204 16.34 -10.12 3.57
N GLU A 205 17.00 -8.96 3.70
CA GLU A 205 17.67 -8.50 4.93
C GLU A 205 16.70 -7.94 5.99
N GLU A 206 15.39 -8.15 5.79
CA GLU A 206 14.30 -7.73 6.67
C GLU A 206 14.12 -6.21 6.83
N LYS A 207 14.89 -5.40 6.09
CA LYS A 207 14.79 -3.93 6.07
C LYS A 207 13.85 -3.42 5.00
N THR A 208 13.22 -2.27 5.25
CA THR A 208 12.43 -1.58 4.22
C THR A 208 13.33 -1.12 3.08
N VAL A 209 13.04 -1.62 1.88
CA VAL A 209 13.71 -1.25 0.63
C VAL A 209 13.07 -0.01 0.01
N THR A 210 11.73 0.04 -0.01
CA THR A 210 10.99 1.19 -0.53
C THR A 210 9.57 1.23 0.00
N THR A 211 9.01 2.43 0.13
CA THR A 211 7.58 2.65 0.40
C THR A 211 6.79 3.08 -0.85
N ASN A 212 7.44 3.13 -2.03
CA ASN A 212 6.86 3.60 -3.29
C ASN A 212 6.78 2.50 -4.36
N ALA A 213 6.74 1.23 -3.96
CA ALA A 213 6.73 0.12 -4.92
C ALA A 213 5.46 0.05 -5.76
N ARG A 214 4.36 0.67 -5.32
CA ARG A 214 3.15 0.82 -6.15
C ARG A 214 3.47 1.49 -7.49
N GLU A 215 4.21 2.59 -7.45
CA GLU A 215 4.62 3.30 -8.67
C GLU A 215 5.58 2.47 -9.50
N MET A 216 6.55 1.80 -8.86
CA MET A 216 7.52 0.93 -9.55
C MET A 216 6.83 -0.21 -10.31
N VAL A 217 5.87 -0.89 -9.68
CA VAL A 217 5.07 -1.95 -10.30
C VAL A 217 4.22 -1.39 -11.44
N SER A 218 3.55 -0.26 -11.25
CA SER A 218 2.72 0.34 -12.31
C SER A 218 3.51 0.81 -13.53
N LEU A 219 4.75 1.28 -13.34
CA LEU A 219 5.58 1.77 -14.44
C LEU A 219 6.37 0.64 -15.11
N TYR A 220 6.91 -0.30 -14.33
CA TYR A 220 7.91 -1.25 -14.84
C TYR A 220 7.51 -2.72 -14.71
N GLY A 221 6.40 -3.04 -14.04
CA GLY A 221 5.96 -4.40 -13.79
C GLY A 221 7.03 -5.22 -13.04
N SER A 222 7.16 -6.50 -13.38
CA SER A 222 8.13 -7.42 -12.79
C SER A 222 9.59 -7.01 -13.00
N ARG A 223 9.89 -6.22 -14.05
CA ARG A 223 11.26 -5.72 -14.31
C ARG A 223 11.80 -4.88 -13.16
N SER A 224 10.92 -4.26 -12.38
CA SER A 224 11.29 -3.48 -11.20
C SER A 224 11.83 -4.30 -10.04
N PHE A 225 11.59 -5.62 -9.99
CA PHE A 225 12.16 -6.49 -8.96
C PHE A 225 13.71 -6.39 -8.93
N PRO A 226 14.36 -6.29 -7.75
CA PRO A 226 13.82 -6.41 -6.38
C PRO A 226 13.28 -5.11 -5.75
N PHE A 227 12.78 -4.19 -6.57
CA PHE A 227 12.14 -2.92 -6.20
C PHE A 227 13.08 -1.93 -5.49
N THR A 228 14.37 -1.98 -5.81
CA THR A 228 15.37 -1.03 -5.30
C THR A 228 15.45 0.21 -6.18
N GLU A 229 15.85 1.34 -5.58
CA GLU A 229 16.09 2.57 -6.33
C GLU A 229 17.18 2.40 -7.40
N SER A 230 18.24 1.66 -7.09
CA SER A 230 19.31 1.31 -8.06
C SER A 230 18.74 0.59 -9.29
N ARG A 231 17.84 -0.37 -9.07
CA ARG A 231 17.18 -1.10 -10.15
C ARG A 231 16.35 -0.18 -11.03
N ILE A 232 15.63 0.77 -10.44
CA ILE A 232 14.85 1.75 -11.19
C ILE A 232 15.77 2.68 -12.02
N VAL A 233 16.91 3.10 -11.48
CA VAL A 233 17.90 3.91 -12.21
C VAL A 233 18.43 3.13 -13.41
N GLU A 234 18.78 1.86 -13.25
CA GLU A 234 19.20 0.98 -14.35
C GLU A 234 18.14 0.85 -15.43
N LEU A 235 16.88 0.57 -15.05
CA LEU A 235 15.79 0.44 -16.01
C LEU A 235 15.57 1.72 -16.81
N LYS A 236 15.60 2.89 -16.15
CA LYS A 236 15.49 4.18 -16.82
C LYS A 236 16.63 4.39 -17.82
N ALA A 237 17.85 4.05 -17.45
CA ALA A 237 19.01 4.16 -18.33
C ALA A 237 18.90 3.22 -19.54
N CYS A 238 18.48 1.97 -19.34
CA CYS A 238 18.27 1.01 -20.42
C CYS A 238 17.16 1.45 -21.38
N LEU A 239 16.01 1.88 -20.85
CA LEU A 239 14.89 2.38 -21.67
C LEU A 239 15.29 3.61 -22.47
N LYS A 240 16.06 4.53 -21.87
CA LYS A 240 16.58 5.69 -22.60
C LYS A 240 17.47 5.28 -23.76
N LYS A 241 18.43 4.38 -23.54
CA LYS A 241 19.31 3.87 -24.61
C LYS A 241 18.53 3.17 -25.73
N GLU A 242 17.51 2.39 -25.37
CA GLU A 242 16.62 1.74 -26.33
C GLU A 242 15.88 2.78 -27.18
N GLY A 243 15.25 3.78 -26.56
CA GLY A 243 14.56 4.85 -27.29
C GLY A 243 15.49 5.71 -28.15
N ASP A 244 16.72 5.95 -27.69
CA ASP A 244 17.74 6.68 -28.46
C ASP A 244 18.25 5.87 -29.67
N SER A 245 18.10 4.54 -29.65
CA SER A 245 18.46 3.64 -30.77
C SER A 245 17.33 3.46 -31.80
N LEU A 246 16.10 3.85 -31.46
CA LEU A 246 14.93 3.74 -32.33
C LEU A 246 14.75 5.01 -33.18
N PRO A 247 14.25 4.89 -34.42
CA PRO A 247 13.92 6.05 -35.24
C PRO A 247 12.79 6.87 -34.59
N ARG A 248 12.80 8.20 -34.77
CA ARG A 248 11.77 9.09 -34.20
C ARG A 248 10.41 8.93 -34.87
N LYS A 249 10.41 8.49 -36.13
CA LYS A 249 9.26 8.36 -37.01
C LYS A 249 9.49 7.19 -37.94
N VAL A 250 8.43 6.46 -38.26
CA VAL A 250 8.45 5.34 -39.21
C VAL A 250 7.22 5.38 -40.10
N LYS A 251 7.35 4.82 -41.30
CA LYS A 251 6.22 4.46 -42.15
C LYS A 251 6.04 2.96 -42.08
N ASP A 252 4.81 2.52 -41.87
CA ASP A 252 4.47 1.12 -41.82
C ASP A 252 3.59 0.78 -43.04
N ASN A 253 3.89 -0.30 -43.76
CA ASN A 253 3.16 -0.62 -44.99
C ASN A 253 1.68 -0.95 -44.75
N LYS A 254 1.30 -1.23 -43.51
CA LYS A 254 -0.07 -1.57 -43.11
C LYS A 254 -0.80 -0.37 -42.50
N HIS A 255 -0.15 0.80 -42.42
CA HIS A 255 -0.77 2.02 -41.92
C HIS A 255 -0.34 3.28 -42.71
N GLU A 256 -1.33 4.01 -43.23
CA GLU A 256 -1.09 5.14 -44.14
C GLU A 256 -0.37 6.34 -43.49
N HIS A 257 -0.61 6.61 -42.21
CA HIS A 257 0.00 7.74 -41.51
C HIS A 257 1.39 7.41 -40.97
N GLU A 258 2.28 8.41 -40.96
CA GLU A 258 3.58 8.30 -40.28
C GLU A 258 3.39 8.12 -38.78
N LEU A 259 3.95 7.03 -38.25
CA LEU A 259 3.90 6.72 -36.82
C LEU A 259 5.04 7.43 -36.10
N LYS A 260 4.77 7.97 -34.91
CA LYS A 260 5.78 8.63 -34.07
C LYS A 260 6.19 7.72 -32.92
N LEU A 261 7.47 7.68 -32.61
CA LEU A 261 7.95 6.99 -31.42
C LEU A 261 7.50 7.74 -30.17
N ASP A 262 6.79 7.06 -29.27
CA ASP A 262 6.35 7.60 -28.00
C ASP A 262 6.55 6.59 -26.86
N MET A 263 6.57 7.11 -25.63
CA MET A 263 6.68 6.31 -24.42
C MET A 263 5.29 5.96 -23.86
N ALA A 264 4.85 4.71 -24.04
CA ALA A 264 3.56 4.21 -23.59
C ALA A 264 3.67 3.33 -22.33
N LYS A 265 2.84 3.58 -21.30
CA LYS A 265 2.81 2.74 -20.09
C LYS A 265 2.26 1.34 -20.35
N ALA A 266 1.26 1.24 -21.23
CA ALA A 266 0.69 0.02 -21.74
C ALA A 266 -0.10 0.34 -23.00
N TYR A 267 -0.10 -0.56 -23.99
CA TYR A 267 -0.89 -0.46 -25.21
C TYR A 267 -1.13 -1.87 -25.77
N VAL A 268 -2.03 -1.99 -26.74
CA VAL A 268 -2.22 -3.23 -27.51
C VAL A 268 -1.70 -2.96 -28.90
N CYS A 269 -0.73 -3.75 -29.35
CA CYS A 269 -0.19 -3.59 -30.69
C CYS A 269 -1.26 -3.96 -31.74
N ASP A 270 -1.55 -3.06 -32.67
CA ASP A 270 -2.58 -3.26 -33.67
C ASP A 270 -2.24 -4.34 -34.69
N PHE A 271 -0.96 -4.65 -34.86
CA PHE A 271 -0.54 -5.72 -35.74
C PHE A 271 -0.66 -7.10 -35.06
N CYS A 272 0.11 -7.34 -33.99
CA CYS A 272 0.20 -8.67 -33.39
C CYS A 272 -0.89 -8.94 -32.33
N LYS A 273 -1.69 -7.92 -31.97
CA LYS A 273 -2.73 -7.95 -30.93
C LYS A 273 -2.24 -8.37 -29.54
N LYS A 274 -0.92 -8.31 -29.30
CA LYS A 274 -0.31 -8.53 -27.98
C LYS A 274 -0.07 -7.22 -27.26
N GLN A 275 -0.01 -7.31 -25.94
CA GLN A 275 0.24 -6.17 -25.07
C GLN A 275 1.68 -5.65 -25.22
N GLY A 276 1.86 -4.34 -25.25
CA GLY A 276 3.14 -3.66 -25.30
C GLY A 276 3.34 -2.73 -24.10
N ARG A 277 4.61 -2.39 -23.82
CA ARG A 277 5.03 -1.45 -22.79
C ARG A 277 6.27 -0.68 -23.24
N PHE A 278 6.44 0.50 -22.66
CA PHE A 278 7.56 1.43 -22.83
C PHE A 278 7.60 2.14 -24.17
N TRP A 279 8.06 1.51 -25.25
CA TRP A 279 8.22 2.19 -26.54
C TRP A 279 7.15 1.70 -27.52
N ALA A 280 6.44 2.64 -28.14
CA ALA A 280 5.42 2.37 -29.15
C ALA A 280 5.61 3.30 -30.35
N PHE A 281 5.27 2.82 -31.54
CA PHE A 281 5.05 3.69 -32.69
C PHE A 281 3.56 3.97 -32.81
N SER A 282 3.17 5.23 -32.58
CA SER A 282 1.78 5.63 -32.39
C SER A 282 1.31 6.63 -33.44
N CYS A 283 0.08 6.45 -33.92
CA CYS A 283 -0.64 7.40 -34.77
C CYS A 283 -1.79 8.05 -34.01
N ASN A 284 -1.64 9.32 -33.65
CA ASN A 284 -2.69 10.07 -32.94
C ASN A 284 -3.95 10.30 -33.79
N ALA A 285 -3.87 10.21 -35.12
CA ALA A 285 -5.02 10.42 -36.00
C ALA A 285 -5.93 9.19 -36.07
N CYS A 286 -5.37 7.99 -35.91
CA CYS A 286 -6.09 6.73 -36.07
C CYS A 286 -6.16 5.88 -34.80
N ASP A 287 -5.54 6.32 -33.70
CA ASP A 287 -5.39 5.52 -32.47
C ASP A 287 -4.76 4.16 -32.78
N TYR A 288 -3.67 4.18 -33.55
CA TYR A 288 -2.98 3.00 -34.04
C TYR A 288 -1.59 2.88 -33.41
N ASP A 289 -1.32 1.78 -32.71
CA ASP A 289 -0.09 1.56 -31.96
C ASP A 289 0.63 0.28 -32.39
N LEU A 290 1.94 0.37 -32.63
CA LEU A 290 2.79 -0.79 -32.93
C LEU A 290 3.90 -1.01 -31.91
N HIS A 291 4.26 -2.28 -31.70
CA HIS A 291 5.57 -2.61 -31.12
C HIS A 291 6.69 -2.12 -32.05
N PRO A 292 7.83 -1.66 -31.51
CA PRO A 292 8.99 -1.34 -32.33
C PRO A 292 9.42 -2.48 -33.26
N THR A 293 9.22 -3.74 -32.84
CA THR A 293 9.53 -4.95 -33.61
C THR A 293 8.42 -5.37 -34.58
N CYS A 294 7.26 -4.69 -34.58
CA CYS A 294 6.12 -5.01 -35.42
C CYS A 294 5.96 -4.05 -36.61
N VAL A 295 6.85 -3.07 -36.74
CA VAL A 295 6.90 -2.20 -37.92
C VAL A 295 7.42 -3.00 -39.10
N GLU A 296 6.65 -3.01 -40.19
CA GLU A 296 7.09 -3.57 -41.47
C GLU A 296 7.40 -2.40 -42.41
N GLU A 297 8.68 -2.09 -42.52
CA GLU A 297 9.17 -1.08 -43.47
C GLU A 297 9.07 -1.61 -44.91
N GLU A 298 8.75 -0.74 -45.86
CA GLU A 298 8.85 -1.01 -47.29
C GLU A 298 10.29 -1.38 -47.61
N GLU A 299 10.54 -2.62 -48.07
CA GLU A 299 11.84 -2.96 -48.66
C GLU A 299 12.07 -1.96 -49.79
N ALA A 300 13.05 -1.08 -49.63
CA ALA A 300 13.53 -0.26 -50.72
C ALA A 300 14.01 -1.24 -51.79
N LEU A 301 13.18 -1.45 -52.82
CA LEU A 301 13.59 -2.07 -54.06
C LEU A 301 14.83 -1.30 -54.52
N LEU A 302 16.00 -1.89 -54.31
CA LEU A 302 17.25 -1.45 -54.92
C LEU A 302 17.08 -1.68 -56.42
N VAL A 303 16.57 -0.65 -57.10
CA VAL A 303 16.56 -0.54 -58.56
C VAL A 303 17.89 0.06 -59.01
#